data_AF-X5Q545-F1
#
_entry.id   AF-X5Q545-F1
#
_cell.length_a   1.000
_cell.length_b   1.000
_cell.length_c   1.000
_cell.angle_alpha   90.00
_cell.angle_beta   90.00
_cell.angle_gamma   90.00
#
_symmetry.space_group_name_H-M   'P 1'
#
loop_
_entity.id
_entity.type
_entity.pdbx_description
1 polymer ?
#
loop_
_entity_poly.entity_id
_entity_poly.type
_entity_poly.pdbx_seq_one_letter_code
_entity_poly.pdbx_strand_id
1 'polypeptide(L)' 'MSILSSIGYAVTRYSAARARYRSERAILSLPIELRKDIGWPEIVVDAQNSPRIRIEG' A
#
# COMPACT_ATOMS: atom_id res chain seq x y z
N MET A 1 -29.29 -6.31 5.95
CA MET A 1 -28.20 -6.56 4.98
C MET A 1 -27.92 -8.07 4.94
N SER A 2 -27.56 -8.62 3.78
CA SER A 2 -27.26 -10.05 3.63
C SER A 2 -25.80 -10.34 3.97
N ILE A 3 -25.54 -11.45 4.67
CA ILE A 3 -24.18 -11.95 5.01
C ILE A 3 -23.31 -12.09 3.75
N LEU A 4 -23.92 -12.50 2.63
CA LEU A 4 -23.23 -12.65 1.35
C LEU A 4 -22.68 -11.31 0.82
N SER A 5 -23.43 -10.22 1.02
CA SER A 5 -22.99 -8.87 0.64
C SER A 5 -21.80 -8.40 1.49
N SER A 6 -21.79 -8.72 2.78
CA SER A 6 -20.67 -8.38 3.68
C SER A 6 -19.38 -9.11 3.29
N ILE A 7 -19.48 -10.38 2.91
CA ILE A 7 -18.35 -11.17 2.42
C ILE A 7 -17.85 -10.61 1.08
N GLY A 8 -18.76 -10.31 0.13
CA GLY A 8 -18.40 -9.72 -1.15
C GLY A 8 -17.67 -8.37 -1.01
N TYR A 9 -18.12 -7.53 -0.06
CA TYR A 9 -17.44 -6.27 0.25
C TYR A 9 -16.04 -6.49 0.83
N ALA A 10 -15.89 -7.43 1.76
CA ALA A 10 -14.59 -7.75 2.37
C ALA A 10 -13.59 -8.30 1.34
N VAL A 11 -14.02 -9.19 0.45
CA VAL A 11 -13.19 -9.74 -0.63
C VAL A 11 -12.73 -8.65 -1.58
N THR A 12 -13.63 -7.74 -1.99
CA THR A 12 -13.29 -6.60 -2.86
C THR A 12 -12.27 -5.68 -2.21
N ARG A 13 -12.42 -5.39 -0.92
CA ARG A 13 -11.45 -4.57 -0.18
C ARG A 13 -10.10 -5.26 -0.06
N TYR A 14 -10.10 -6.57 0.20
CA TYR A 14 -8.88 -7.37 0.29
C TYR A 14 -8.14 -7.46 -1.05
N SER A 15 -8.85 -7.71 -2.15
CA SER A 15 -8.23 -7.79 -3.48
C SER A 15 -7.60 -6.47 -3.90
N ALA A 16 -8.26 -5.33 -3.62
CA ALA A 16 -7.70 -4.00 -3.88
C ALA A 16 -6.43 -3.73 -3.05
N ALA A 17 -6.44 -4.07 -1.75
CA ALA A 17 -5.27 -3.94 -0.88
C ALA A 17 -4.12 -4.84 -1.33
N ARG A 18 -4.41 -6.09 -1.69
CA ARG A 18 -3.45 -7.07 -2.21
C ARG A 18 -2.82 -6.60 -3.52
N ALA A 19 -3.62 -6.05 -4.44
CA ALA A 19 -3.12 -5.53 -5.70
C ALA A 19 -2.13 -4.38 -5.48
N ARG A 20 -2.45 -3.43 -4.59
CA ARG A 20 -1.54 -2.33 -4.21
C ARG A 20 -0.23 -2.85 -3.64
N TYR A 21 -0.31 -3.77 -2.67
CA TYR A 21 0.87 -4.36 -2.05
C TYR A 21 1.78 -5.08 -3.06
N ARG A 22 1.19 -5.79 -4.02
CA ARG A 22 1.95 -6.47 -5.09
C ARG A 22 2.61 -5.48 -6.03
N SER A 23 1.91 -4.41 -6.42
CA SER A 23 2.46 -3.35 -7.26
C SER A 23 3.61 -2.61 -6.57
N GLU A 24 3.44 -2.22 -5.30
CA GLU A 24 4.50 -1.60 -4.51
C GLU A 24 5.73 -2.51 -4.42
N ARG A 25 5.54 -3.80 -4.12
CA ARG A 25 6.65 -4.77 -4.08
C ARG A 25 7.34 -4.95 -5.43
N ALA A 26 6.57 -5.00 -6.52
CA ALA A 26 7.12 -5.10 -7.86
C ALA A 26 7.94 -3.86 -8.21
N ILE A 27 7.44 -2.65 -7.90
CA ILE A 27 8.14 -1.41 -8.19
C ILE A 27 9.39 -1.25 -7.31
N LEU A 28 9.32 -1.63 -6.03
CA LEU A 28 10.48 -1.62 -5.13
C LEU A 28 11.52 -2.68 -5.49
N SER A 29 11.14 -3.74 -6.21
CA SER A 29 12.09 -4.74 -6.72
C SER A 29 12.84 -4.28 -7.96
N LEU A 30 12.44 -3.18 -8.58
CA LEU A 30 13.17 -2.59 -9.71
C LEU A 30 14.49 -1.97 -9.23
N PRO A 31 15.54 -2.01 -10.08
CA PRO A 31 16.76 -1.23 -9.89
C PRO A 31 16.48 0.26 -9.61
N ILE A 32 17.35 0.89 -8.84
CA ILE A 32 17.14 2.25 -8.35
C ILE A 32 17.09 3.28 -9.50
N GLU A 33 17.82 3.03 -10.58
CA GLU A 33 17.84 3.84 -11.79
C GLU A 33 16.46 3.87 -12.45
N LEU A 34 15.84 2.70 -12.64
CA LEU A 34 14.51 2.58 -13.25
C LEU A 34 13.41 3.19 -12.38
N ARG A 35 13.54 3.12 -11.06
CA ARG A 35 12.59 3.76 -10.13
C ARG A 35 12.64 5.29 -10.22
N LYS A 36 13.81 5.86 -10.45
CA LYS A 36 13.99 7.30 -10.67
C LYS A 36 13.40 7.76 -11.99
N ASP A 37 13.61 6.97 -13.05
CA ASP A 37 13.09 7.28 -14.39
C ASP A 37 11.55 7.39 -14.43
N ILE A 38 10.85 6.61 -13.61
CA ILE A 38 9.38 6.64 -13.49
C ILE A 38 8.87 7.59 -12.41
N GLY A 39 9.76 8.33 -11.73
CA GLY A 39 9.40 9.27 -10.65
C GLY A 39 8.80 8.61 -9.41
N TRP A 40 9.10 7.33 -9.15
CA TRP A 40 8.53 6.60 -8.01
C TRP A 40 9.19 7.02 -6.71
N PRO A 41 8.43 7.23 -5.61
CA PRO A 41 8.98 7.83 -4.40
C PRO A 41 10.08 6.96 -3.77
N GLU A 42 11.25 7.57 -3.54
CA GLU A 42 12.29 7.04 -2.64
C GLU A 42 11.91 7.22 -1.16
N ILE A 43 10.97 8.12 -0.85
CA ILE A 43 10.78 8.71 0.49
C ILE A 43 9.49 8.21 1.19
N VAL A 44 8.49 7.73 0.46
CA VAL A 44 7.13 7.49 1.01
C VAL A 44 7.01 6.18 1.79
N VAL A 45 7.94 5.24 1.61
CA VAL A 45 7.94 3.98 2.38
C VAL A 45 8.23 4.23 3.87
N ASP A 46 9.01 5.26 4.20
CA ASP A 46 9.34 5.62 5.58
C ASP A 46 8.26 6.48 6.26
N ALA A 47 7.63 7.39 5.50
CA ALA A 47 6.56 8.26 6.00
C ALA A 47 5.29 7.50 6.44
N GLN A 48 5.05 6.29 5.90
CA GLN A 48 3.92 5.44 6.31
C GLN A 48 4.28 4.36 7.34
N ASN A 49 5.58 4.09 7.56
CA ASN A 49 6.06 3.19 8.62
C ASN A 49 6.44 3.94 9.91
N SER A 50 6.37 5.27 9.91
CA SER A 50 6.49 6.05 11.14
C SER A 50 5.28 5.74 12.04
N PRO A 51 5.46 5.11 13.22
CA PRO A 51 4.38 4.99 14.18
C PRO A 51 3.96 6.42 14.50
N ARG A 52 2.69 6.74 14.21
CA ARG A 52 2.08 8.00 14.62
C ARG A 52 1.98 7.98 16.14
N ILE A 53 3.09 8.25 16.83
CA ILE A 53 3.10 8.62 18.24
C ILE A 53 2.54 10.04 18.28
N ARG A 54 1.22 10.12 18.20
CA ARG A 54 0.46 11.23 18.75
C ARG A 54 0.44 10.99 20.26
N ILE A 55 1.41 11.53 20.97
CA ILE A 55 1.26 11.84 22.39
C ILE A 55 1.00 13.35 22.41
N GLU A 56 -0.28 13.69 22.55
CA GLU A 56 -0.69 15.02 22.96
C GLU A 56 -0.34 15.15 24.44
N GLY A 57 0.33 16.26 24.78
CA GLY A 57 0.68 16.70 26.14
C GLY A 57 0.89 18.20 26.12
#